data_AF-R7G5C4-F1
#
_entry.id   AF-R7G5C4-F1
#
_cell.length_a   1.000
_cell.length_b   1.000
_cell.length_c   1.000
_cell.angle_alpha   90.00
_cell.angle_beta   90.00
_cell.angle_gamma   90.00
#
_symmetry.space_group_name_H-M   'P 1'
#
loop_
_entity.id
_entity.type
_entity.pdbx_description
1 polymer ?
#
loop_
_entity_poly.entity_id
_entity_poly.type
_entity_poly.pdbx_seq_one_letter_code
_entity_poly.pdbx_strand_id
1 'polypeptide(L)'
;MHLTAAVLDTIIKYPVNSLEKKEEDKKLKENRKFIAKKIGYYQSEETIFQEIKQNTGTFGCRHPLTFILEAADDLAYTFADLEDGLKKDMFTFDELLDVLESAKDENGKKRLLEIRKEKEKMKTESGDNPVIEAIASWLTIKQLFCVSSVKAAFMEHYDEIMSGKFDNELIACCSESEIIKKLKNFAFRKIYRDVSILKLEIMGNEILQFFLDKFVNAVLYFDSENYKLDAIQEKYLALISKNHLSNYKKASDGKKDEEKIYDKLLLVADYVSGMTDGYAKRLYRELRGI
;
A
#
# COMPACT_ATOMS: atom_id res chain seq x y z
N MET A 1 -2.04 3.95 20.09
CA MET A 1 -2.93 2.81 20.39
C MET A 1 -2.13 1.80 21.19
N HIS A 2 -2.70 1.18 22.23
CA HIS A 2 -2.01 0.13 23.01
C HIS A 2 -2.39 -1.25 22.47
N LEU A 3 -1.80 -1.64 21.34
CA LEU A 3 -2.04 -2.93 20.68
C LEU A 3 -1.00 -3.97 21.14
N THR A 4 -1.30 -5.25 20.95
CA THR A 4 -0.36 -6.34 21.27
C THR A 4 0.81 -6.37 20.28
N ALA A 5 1.98 -6.83 20.72
CA ALA A 5 3.16 -6.95 19.86
C ALA A 5 2.89 -7.81 18.61
N ALA A 6 2.14 -8.90 18.73
CA ALA A 6 1.79 -9.76 17.60
C ALA A 6 0.97 -9.02 16.52
N VAL A 7 0.03 -8.16 16.93
CA VAL A 7 -0.76 -7.34 15.98
C VAL A 7 0.12 -6.31 15.30
N LEU A 8 0.99 -5.63 16.07
CA LEU A 8 1.92 -4.65 15.54
C LEU A 8 2.94 -5.28 14.58
N ASP A 9 3.50 -6.44 14.90
CA ASP A 9 4.48 -7.13 14.05
C ASP A 9 3.84 -7.64 12.74
N THR A 10 2.56 -8.04 12.80
CA THR A 10 1.82 -8.49 11.61
C THR A 10 1.74 -7.41 10.53
N ILE A 11 1.61 -6.13 10.91
CA ILE A 11 1.56 -5.00 9.96
C ILE A 11 2.96 -4.52 9.50
N ILE A 12 4.03 -5.00 10.13
CA ILE A 12 5.41 -4.72 9.71
C ILE A 12 5.76 -5.62 8.53
N LYS A 13 5.43 -5.15 7.32
CA LYS A 13 5.68 -5.86 6.07
C LYS A 13 7.18 -6.05 5.77
N TYR A 14 7.99 -5.04 6.06
CA TYR A 14 9.43 -5.05 5.78
C TYR A 14 10.21 -4.73 7.06
N PRO A 15 10.85 -5.71 7.71
CA PRO A 15 11.50 -5.51 9.01
C PRO A 15 12.89 -4.89 8.87
N VAL A 16 13.03 -3.83 8.07
CA VAL A 16 14.30 -3.13 7.82
C VAL A 16 14.16 -1.61 7.87
N ASN A 17 15.22 -0.94 8.33
CA ASN A 17 15.34 0.51 8.31
C ASN A 17 15.92 1.05 6.98
N SER A 18 16.04 2.37 6.89
CA SER A 18 16.53 3.06 5.69
C SER A 18 18.00 2.78 5.35
N LEU A 19 18.85 2.52 6.35
CA LEU A 19 20.27 2.23 6.15
C LEU A 19 20.45 0.80 5.64
N GLU A 20 19.78 -0.17 6.25
CA GLU A 20 19.77 -1.57 5.80
C GLU A 20 19.24 -1.67 4.38
N LYS A 21 18.14 -0.98 4.06
CA LYS A 21 17.60 -0.90 2.70
C LYS A 21 18.61 -0.36 1.69
N LYS A 22 19.35 0.68 2.07
CA LYS A 22 20.37 1.31 1.22
C LYS A 22 21.54 0.37 0.96
N GLU A 23 21.97 -0.40 1.96
CA GLU A 23 23.01 -1.43 1.76
C GLU A 23 22.52 -2.57 0.87
N GLU A 24 21.25 -2.99 1.02
CA GLU A 24 20.65 -4.01 0.14
C GLU A 24 20.60 -3.53 -1.32
N ASP A 25 20.31 -2.25 -1.56
CA ASP A 25 20.25 -1.68 -2.91
C ASP A 25 21.60 -1.64 -3.64
N LYS A 26 22.72 -1.77 -2.93
CA LYS A 26 24.05 -1.90 -3.56
C LYS A 26 24.27 -3.29 -4.17
N LYS A 27 23.50 -4.30 -3.76
CA LYS A 27 23.60 -5.66 -4.30
C LYS A 27 22.96 -5.74 -5.68
N LEU A 28 23.44 -6.71 -6.48
CA LEU A 28 22.77 -7.13 -7.72
C LEU A 28 21.35 -7.61 -7.40
N LYS A 29 20.40 -7.35 -8.32
CA LYS A 29 18.96 -7.51 -8.07
C LYS A 29 18.59 -8.95 -7.67
N GLU A 30 19.23 -9.93 -8.27
CA GLU A 30 19.06 -11.36 -7.99
C GLU A 30 19.56 -11.79 -6.61
N ASN A 31 20.43 -10.99 -5.98
CA ASN A 31 20.99 -11.25 -4.66
C ASN A 31 20.32 -10.43 -3.54
N ARG A 32 19.28 -9.66 -3.87
CA ARG A 32 18.55 -8.84 -2.90
C ARG A 32 17.54 -9.69 -2.15
N LYS A 33 17.49 -9.51 -0.85
CA LYS A 33 16.45 -10.11 0.00
C LYS A 33 15.11 -9.44 -0.23
N PHE A 34 14.06 -10.25 -0.35
CA PHE A 34 12.69 -9.74 -0.52
C PHE A 34 12.23 -8.95 0.71
N ILE A 35 12.57 -9.40 1.93
CA ILE A 35 12.24 -8.69 3.18
C ILE A 35 12.78 -7.24 3.24
N ALA A 36 13.80 -6.92 2.43
CA ALA A 36 14.39 -5.60 2.31
C ALA A 36 13.97 -4.88 1.01
N LYS A 37 12.81 -5.23 0.43
CA LYS A 37 12.25 -4.57 -0.77
C LYS A 37 11.82 -3.13 -0.50
N LYS A 38 11.38 -2.79 0.72
CA LYS A 38 11.09 -1.42 1.16
C LYS A 38 11.54 -1.21 2.61
N ILE A 39 11.49 0.04 3.07
CA ILE A 39 11.65 0.41 4.48
C ILE A 39 10.33 0.08 5.20
N GLY A 40 10.38 -0.44 6.42
CA GLY A 40 9.16 -0.66 7.20
C GLY A 40 9.13 0.01 8.58
N TYR A 41 10.21 0.66 9.00
CA TYR A 41 10.19 1.49 10.20
C TYR A 41 11.22 2.61 10.12
N TYR A 42 10.97 3.73 10.83
CA TYR A 42 11.88 4.87 10.88
C TYR A 42 12.76 4.83 12.14
N GLN A 43 13.79 5.69 12.17
CA GLN A 43 14.70 5.80 13.31
C GLN A 43 13.97 6.18 14.61
N SER A 44 12.90 6.98 14.51
CA SER A 44 12.01 7.34 15.62
C SER A 44 11.34 6.13 16.27
N GLU A 45 11.08 5.08 15.49
CA GLU A 45 10.40 3.87 15.94
C GLU A 45 11.37 2.72 16.26
N GLU A 46 12.70 2.91 16.17
CA GLU A 46 13.68 1.84 16.37
C GLU A 46 13.48 1.13 17.73
N THR A 47 13.35 1.88 18.83
CA THR A 47 13.17 1.30 20.16
C THR A 47 11.91 0.44 20.26
N ILE A 48 10.76 0.94 19.77
CA ILE A 48 9.49 0.20 19.83
C ILE A 48 9.49 -0.97 18.85
N PHE A 49 10.13 -0.83 17.69
CA PHE A 49 10.34 -1.91 16.74
C PHE A 49 11.09 -3.06 17.41
N GLN A 50 12.24 -2.78 18.04
CA GLN A 50 13.04 -3.80 18.73
C GLN A 50 12.22 -4.51 19.83
N GLU A 51 11.44 -3.77 20.62
CA GLU A 51 10.54 -4.36 21.64
C GLU A 51 9.48 -5.28 21.02
N ILE A 52 8.85 -4.86 19.92
CA ILE A 52 7.86 -5.67 19.19
C ILE A 52 8.51 -6.98 18.72
N LYS A 53 9.67 -6.90 18.03
CA LYS A 53 10.36 -8.08 17.49
C LYS A 53 10.88 -9.00 18.58
N GLN A 54 11.27 -8.46 19.74
CA GLN A 54 11.67 -9.25 20.91
C GLN A 54 10.48 -10.03 21.47
N ASN A 55 9.34 -9.38 21.63
CA ASN A 55 8.13 -9.98 22.19
C ASN A 55 7.55 -11.06 21.28
N THR A 56 7.76 -10.98 19.97
CA THR A 56 7.28 -11.96 18.99
C THR A 56 8.33 -12.99 18.56
N GLY A 57 9.60 -12.76 18.91
CA GLY A 57 10.72 -13.64 18.54
C GLY A 57 11.08 -13.60 17.05
N THR A 58 10.75 -12.53 16.34
CA THR A 58 10.87 -12.45 14.87
C THR A 58 11.97 -11.50 14.38
N PHE A 59 13.03 -11.32 15.17
CA PHE A 59 14.16 -10.46 14.78
C PHE A 59 14.74 -10.85 13.42
N GLY A 60 14.85 -9.85 12.53
CA GLY A 60 15.40 -10.02 11.18
C GLY A 60 14.52 -10.80 10.21
N CYS A 61 13.28 -11.18 10.58
CA CYS A 61 12.33 -11.85 9.71
C CYS A 61 10.93 -11.22 9.81
N ARG A 62 10.00 -11.64 8.94
CA ARG A 62 8.61 -11.20 8.99
C ARG A 62 7.84 -12.02 10.02
N HIS A 63 6.82 -11.42 10.64
CA HIS A 63 5.86 -12.19 11.42
C HIS A 63 5.11 -13.17 10.51
N PRO A 64 4.84 -14.43 10.92
CA PRO A 64 4.14 -15.41 10.08
C PRO A 64 2.79 -14.93 9.54
N LEU A 65 2.05 -14.13 10.31
CA LEU A 65 0.76 -13.59 9.87
C LEU A 65 0.88 -12.45 8.84
N THR A 66 2.05 -11.81 8.72
CA THR A 66 2.31 -10.78 7.71
C THR A 66 2.13 -11.34 6.30
N PHE A 67 2.50 -12.60 6.07
CA PHE A 67 2.34 -13.28 4.78
C PHE A 67 0.87 -13.43 4.38
N ILE A 68 0.01 -13.76 5.35
CA ILE A 68 -1.44 -13.87 5.14
C ILE A 68 -2.03 -12.48 4.87
N LEU A 69 -1.64 -11.48 5.67
CA LEU A 69 -2.09 -10.09 5.49
C LEU A 69 -1.70 -9.56 4.11
N GLU A 70 -0.46 -9.76 3.69
CA GLU A 70 0.05 -9.36 2.37
C GLU A 70 -0.76 -10.01 1.23
N ALA A 71 -0.99 -11.32 1.30
CA ALA A 71 -1.74 -12.01 0.26
C ALA A 71 -3.22 -11.59 0.24
N ALA A 72 -3.82 -11.32 1.40
CA ALA A 72 -5.18 -10.80 1.49
C ALA A 72 -5.30 -9.40 0.85
N ASP A 73 -4.36 -8.51 1.15
CA ASP A 73 -4.26 -7.16 0.58
C ASP A 73 -4.18 -7.20 -0.95
N ASP A 74 -3.25 -8.01 -1.47
CA ASP A 74 -3.05 -8.18 -2.90
C ASP A 74 -4.29 -8.71 -3.63
N LEU A 75 -4.98 -9.71 -3.06
CA LEU A 75 -6.19 -10.29 -3.64
C LEU A 75 -7.38 -9.32 -3.53
N ALA A 76 -7.52 -8.60 -2.42
CA ALA A 76 -8.61 -7.65 -2.26
C ALA A 76 -8.52 -6.54 -3.31
N TYR A 77 -7.36 -5.88 -3.44
CA TYR A 77 -7.17 -4.81 -4.42
C TYR A 77 -7.31 -5.31 -5.87
N THR A 78 -6.69 -6.45 -6.21
CA THR A 78 -6.74 -6.97 -7.58
C THR A 78 -8.17 -7.20 -8.06
N PHE A 79 -9.02 -7.82 -7.22
CA PHE A 79 -10.38 -8.15 -7.62
C PHE A 79 -11.34 -6.97 -7.48
N ALA A 80 -11.20 -6.13 -6.45
CA ALA A 80 -12.02 -4.93 -6.28
C ALA A 80 -11.82 -3.94 -7.44
N ASP A 81 -10.56 -3.72 -7.86
CA ASP A 81 -10.28 -2.82 -8.97
C ASP A 81 -10.88 -3.35 -10.28
N LEU A 82 -10.81 -4.66 -10.54
CA LEU A 82 -11.47 -5.27 -11.71
C LEU A 82 -12.99 -5.13 -11.67
N GLU A 83 -13.61 -5.26 -10.50
CA GLU A 83 -15.05 -5.06 -10.34
C GLU A 83 -15.45 -3.59 -10.61
N ASP A 84 -14.68 -2.64 -10.10
CA ASP A 84 -14.90 -1.21 -10.34
C ASP A 84 -14.63 -0.81 -11.80
N GLY A 85 -13.61 -1.41 -12.41
CA GLY A 85 -13.31 -1.25 -13.83
C GLY A 85 -14.44 -1.79 -14.71
N LEU A 86 -15.04 -2.92 -14.32
CA LEU A 86 -16.20 -3.49 -15.02
C LEU A 86 -17.41 -2.58 -14.93
N LYS A 87 -17.72 -2.02 -13.75
CA LYS A 87 -18.83 -1.07 -13.55
C LYS A 87 -18.69 0.23 -14.35
N LYS A 88 -17.45 0.57 -14.72
CA LYS A 88 -17.10 1.76 -15.53
C LYS A 88 -16.87 1.44 -17.01
N ASP A 89 -17.27 0.24 -17.45
CA ASP A 89 -17.11 -0.24 -18.84
C ASP A 89 -15.67 -0.14 -19.37
N MET A 90 -14.66 -0.31 -18.49
CA MET A 90 -13.24 -0.12 -18.84
C MET A 90 -12.63 -1.32 -19.56
N PHE A 91 -13.30 -2.47 -19.55
CA PHE A 91 -12.91 -3.65 -20.30
C PHE A 91 -14.11 -4.55 -20.64
N THR A 92 -13.91 -5.44 -21.61
CA THR A 92 -14.97 -6.33 -22.10
C THR A 92 -14.77 -7.79 -21.68
N PHE A 93 -15.79 -8.61 -21.91
CA PHE A 93 -15.73 -10.06 -21.71
C PHE A 93 -14.61 -10.72 -22.52
N ASP A 94 -14.46 -10.34 -23.78
CA ASP A 94 -13.46 -10.93 -24.68
C ASP A 94 -12.05 -10.57 -24.22
N GLU A 95 -11.84 -9.34 -23.72
CA GLU A 95 -10.55 -8.94 -23.15
C GLU A 95 -10.19 -9.73 -21.89
N LEU A 96 -11.19 -10.07 -21.05
CA LEU A 96 -10.95 -10.96 -19.90
C LEU A 96 -10.68 -12.40 -20.36
N LEU A 97 -11.35 -12.89 -21.40
CA LEU A 97 -11.05 -14.20 -21.98
C LEU A 97 -9.60 -14.26 -22.48
N ASP A 98 -9.13 -13.23 -23.20
CA ASP A 98 -7.75 -13.15 -23.68
C ASP A 98 -6.75 -13.22 -22.52
N VAL A 99 -7.07 -12.59 -21.38
CA VAL A 99 -6.26 -12.67 -20.17
C VAL A 99 -6.18 -14.11 -19.67
N LEU A 100 -7.30 -14.81 -19.58
CA LEU A 100 -7.37 -16.20 -19.13
C LEU A 100 -6.59 -17.15 -20.06
N GLU A 101 -6.73 -16.97 -21.38
CA GLU A 101 -5.97 -17.72 -22.37
C GLU A 101 -4.46 -17.46 -22.23
N SER A 102 -4.07 -16.20 -22.09
CA SER A 102 -2.66 -15.83 -21.92
C SER A 102 -2.05 -16.31 -20.61
N ALA A 103 -2.88 -16.59 -19.61
CA ALA A 103 -2.51 -17.19 -18.33
C ALA A 103 -2.56 -18.72 -18.35
N LYS A 104 -3.08 -19.32 -19.43
CA LYS A 104 -3.37 -20.77 -19.56
C LYS A 104 -4.32 -21.29 -18.47
N ASP A 105 -5.25 -20.45 -18.01
CA ASP A 105 -6.26 -20.80 -17.00
C ASP A 105 -7.50 -21.42 -17.66
N GLU A 106 -7.35 -22.64 -18.19
CA GLU A 106 -8.42 -23.35 -18.90
C GLU A 106 -9.66 -23.58 -18.02
N ASN A 107 -9.45 -23.86 -16.73
CA ASN A 107 -10.55 -24.05 -15.77
C ASN A 107 -11.29 -22.74 -15.53
N GLY A 108 -10.57 -21.63 -15.31
CA GLY A 108 -11.16 -20.30 -15.17
C GLY A 108 -11.93 -19.88 -16.42
N LYS A 109 -11.36 -20.10 -17.62
CA LYS A 109 -12.02 -19.83 -18.91
C LYS A 109 -13.30 -20.64 -19.07
N LYS A 110 -13.23 -21.96 -18.86
CA LYS A 110 -14.40 -22.84 -18.95
C LYS A 110 -15.51 -22.37 -17.99
N ARG A 111 -15.14 -22.03 -16.76
CA ARG A 111 -16.09 -21.55 -15.74
C ARG A 111 -16.73 -20.21 -16.15
N LEU A 112 -15.97 -19.27 -16.70
CA LEU A 112 -16.50 -17.99 -17.19
C LEU A 112 -17.54 -18.20 -18.29
N LEU A 113 -17.26 -19.09 -19.24
CA LEU A 113 -18.17 -19.42 -20.35
C LEU A 113 -19.44 -20.14 -19.87
N GLU A 114 -19.33 -21.02 -18.87
CA GLU A 114 -20.48 -21.67 -18.23
C GLU A 114 -21.40 -20.65 -17.55
N ILE A 115 -20.84 -19.78 -16.71
CA ILE A 115 -21.59 -18.74 -16.00
C ILE A 115 -22.29 -17.81 -17.01
N ARG A 116 -21.61 -17.41 -18.09
CA ARG A 116 -22.22 -16.59 -19.14
C ARG A 116 -23.45 -17.28 -19.75
N LYS A 117 -23.34 -18.57 -20.10
CA LYS A 117 -24.48 -19.34 -20.65
C LYS A 117 -25.63 -19.46 -19.66
N GLU A 118 -25.33 -19.63 -18.38
CA GLU A 118 -26.35 -19.70 -17.31
C GLU A 118 -27.09 -18.36 -17.19
N LYS A 119 -26.34 -17.24 -17.11
CA LYS A 119 -26.90 -15.88 -17.01
C LYS A 119 -27.72 -15.49 -18.23
N GLU A 120 -27.28 -15.84 -19.43
CA GLU A 120 -28.04 -15.60 -20.68
C GLU A 120 -29.38 -16.37 -20.71
N LYS A 121 -29.47 -17.55 -20.10
CA LYS A 121 -30.73 -18.34 -20.02
C LYS A 121 -31.72 -17.80 -19.00
N MET A 122 -31.25 -17.18 -17.91
CA MET A 122 -32.10 -16.62 -16.84
C MET A 122 -32.70 -15.25 -17.20
N LYS A 123 -32.39 -14.74 -18.40
CA LYS A 123 -32.67 -13.39 -18.89
C LYS A 123 -34.15 -13.14 -19.23
N THR A 124 -35.08 -13.64 -18.42
CA THR A 124 -36.51 -13.50 -18.67
C THR A 124 -37.14 -12.26 -18.02
N GLU A 125 -36.59 -11.67 -16.96
CA GLU A 125 -37.34 -10.60 -16.23
C GLU A 125 -36.49 -9.44 -15.64
N SER A 126 -35.17 -9.54 -15.53
CA SER A 126 -34.32 -8.52 -14.91
C SER A 126 -33.51 -7.79 -15.99
N GLY A 127 -33.72 -6.48 -16.16
CA GLY A 127 -33.11 -5.66 -17.24
C GLY A 127 -31.58 -5.46 -17.17
N ASP A 128 -30.87 -6.27 -16.39
CA ASP A 128 -29.42 -6.21 -16.21
C ASP A 128 -28.67 -6.89 -17.36
N ASN A 129 -27.43 -6.46 -17.62
CA ASN A 129 -26.58 -7.03 -18.66
C ASN A 129 -25.97 -8.37 -18.18
N PRO A 130 -26.37 -9.54 -18.72
CA PRO A 130 -25.91 -10.83 -18.24
C PRO A 130 -24.42 -11.06 -18.41
N VAL A 131 -23.78 -10.36 -19.35
CA VAL A 131 -22.33 -10.45 -19.56
C VAL A 131 -21.60 -9.81 -18.39
N ILE A 132 -22.06 -8.64 -17.93
CA ILE A 132 -21.50 -7.94 -16.77
C ILE A 132 -21.71 -8.80 -15.51
N GLU A 133 -22.92 -9.32 -15.31
CA GLU A 133 -23.20 -10.22 -14.19
C GLU A 133 -22.34 -11.49 -14.21
N ALA A 134 -22.10 -12.05 -15.40
CA ALA A 134 -21.27 -13.24 -15.55
C ALA A 134 -19.83 -12.96 -15.15
N ILE A 135 -19.26 -11.82 -15.57
CA ILE A 135 -17.91 -11.40 -15.17
C ILE A 135 -17.86 -11.16 -13.66
N ALA A 136 -18.80 -10.41 -13.09
CA ALA A 136 -18.83 -10.13 -11.65
C ALA A 136 -18.93 -11.42 -10.79
N SER A 137 -19.79 -12.36 -11.22
CA SER A 137 -19.93 -13.66 -10.58
C SER A 137 -18.64 -14.48 -10.70
N TRP A 138 -18.00 -14.44 -11.87
CA TRP A 138 -16.74 -15.12 -12.10
C TRP A 138 -15.60 -14.53 -11.26
N LEU A 139 -15.49 -13.20 -11.14
CA LEU A 139 -14.49 -12.53 -10.31
C LEU A 139 -14.62 -12.97 -8.84
N THR A 140 -15.84 -12.99 -8.32
CA THR A 140 -16.13 -13.46 -6.94
C THR A 140 -15.67 -14.91 -6.74
N ILE A 141 -16.04 -15.80 -7.66
CA ILE A 141 -15.67 -17.22 -7.58
C ILE A 141 -14.15 -17.39 -7.70
N LYS A 142 -13.52 -16.70 -8.67
CA LYS A 142 -12.08 -16.82 -8.91
C LYS A 142 -11.27 -16.27 -7.73
N GLN A 143 -11.73 -15.21 -7.08
CA GLN A 143 -11.09 -14.71 -5.85
C GLN A 143 -11.05 -15.79 -4.76
N LEU A 144 -12.14 -16.55 -4.56
CA LEU A 144 -12.19 -17.65 -3.59
C LEU A 144 -11.23 -18.80 -3.94
N PHE A 145 -11.07 -19.12 -5.24
CA PHE A 145 -10.05 -20.07 -5.68
C PHE A 145 -8.63 -19.56 -5.40
N CYS A 146 -8.36 -18.28 -5.68
CA CYS A 146 -7.08 -17.67 -5.36
C CYS A 146 -6.77 -17.68 -3.85
N VAL A 147 -7.75 -17.40 -2.99
CA VAL A 147 -7.62 -17.52 -1.52
C VAL A 147 -7.26 -18.96 -1.12
N SER A 148 -7.92 -19.95 -1.71
CA SER A 148 -7.64 -21.37 -1.44
C SER A 148 -6.23 -21.77 -1.88
N SER A 149 -5.78 -21.25 -3.02
CA SER A 149 -4.42 -21.43 -3.57
C SER A 149 -3.36 -20.79 -2.66
N VAL A 150 -3.58 -19.57 -2.18
CA VAL A 150 -2.69 -18.90 -1.21
C VAL A 150 -2.62 -19.66 0.11
N LYS A 151 -3.74 -20.18 0.60
CA LYS A 151 -3.78 -21.04 1.79
C LYS A 151 -2.91 -22.29 1.59
N ALA A 152 -3.01 -22.94 0.43
CA ALA A 152 -2.19 -24.11 0.12
C ALA A 152 -0.69 -23.75 0.12
N ALA A 153 -0.31 -22.62 -0.50
CA ALA A 153 1.08 -22.13 -0.49
C ALA A 153 1.61 -21.84 0.93
N PHE A 154 0.77 -21.28 1.81
CA PHE A 154 1.16 -21.06 3.22
C PHE A 154 1.43 -22.39 3.93
N MET A 155 0.61 -23.41 3.68
CA MET A 155 0.80 -24.74 4.28
C MET A 155 2.04 -25.45 3.71
N GLU A 156 2.31 -25.31 2.41
CA GLU A 156 3.48 -25.87 1.75
C GLU A 156 4.79 -25.28 2.31
N HIS A 157 4.82 -23.97 2.57
CA HIS A 157 5.98 -23.27 3.10
C HIS A 157 5.92 -23.04 4.63
N TYR A 158 5.07 -23.77 5.35
CA TYR A 158 4.80 -23.51 6.77
C TYR A 158 6.08 -23.50 7.62
N ASP A 159 6.94 -24.50 7.46
CA ASP A 159 8.18 -24.61 8.25
C ASP A 159 9.18 -23.49 7.92
N GLU A 160 9.27 -23.07 6.66
CA GLU A 160 10.13 -21.96 6.24
C GLU A 160 9.61 -20.62 6.79
N ILE A 161 8.30 -20.42 6.79
CA ILE A 161 7.64 -19.24 7.35
C ILE A 161 7.86 -19.19 8.86
N MET A 162 7.59 -20.29 9.57
CA MET A 162 7.72 -20.36 11.02
C MET A 162 9.17 -20.29 11.49
N SER A 163 10.14 -20.73 10.68
CA SER A 163 11.57 -20.57 10.95
C SER A 163 12.15 -19.22 10.49
N GLY A 164 11.33 -18.33 9.91
CA GLY A 164 11.76 -17.00 9.46
C GLY A 164 12.64 -16.98 8.21
N LYS A 165 12.68 -18.08 7.45
CA LYS A 165 13.54 -18.26 6.26
C LYS A 165 12.84 -17.96 4.94
N PHE A 166 11.51 -17.96 4.93
CA PHE A 166 10.73 -17.74 3.71
C PHE A 166 10.84 -16.28 3.21
N ASP A 167 11.52 -16.09 2.07
CA ASP A 167 11.85 -14.78 1.48
C ASP A 167 11.12 -14.53 0.15
N ASN A 168 9.80 -14.79 0.12
CA ASN A 168 8.97 -14.55 -1.06
C ASN A 168 7.53 -14.12 -0.68
N GLU A 169 6.69 -13.82 -1.67
CA GLU A 169 5.26 -13.53 -1.52
C GLU A 169 4.47 -14.83 -1.73
N LEU A 170 3.47 -15.12 -0.88
CA LEU A 170 2.61 -16.31 -1.05
C LEU A 170 1.90 -16.32 -2.40
N ILE A 171 1.49 -15.14 -2.85
CA ILE A 171 0.77 -14.97 -4.11
C ILE A 171 1.63 -15.30 -5.33
N ALA A 172 2.95 -15.15 -5.21
CA ALA A 172 3.92 -15.48 -6.26
C ALA A 172 4.23 -16.98 -6.31
N CYS A 173 4.00 -17.71 -5.22
CA CYS A 173 4.32 -19.14 -5.11
C CYS A 173 3.09 -20.05 -5.21
N CYS A 174 1.88 -19.48 -5.16
CA CYS A 174 0.66 -20.27 -5.23
C CYS A 174 0.34 -20.77 -6.66
N SER A 175 -0.51 -21.79 -6.77
CA SER A 175 -0.88 -22.39 -8.07
C SER A 175 -1.60 -21.41 -9.02
N GLU A 176 -2.24 -20.36 -8.47
CA GLU A 176 -2.93 -19.31 -9.21
C GLU A 176 -2.04 -18.07 -9.50
N SER A 177 -0.73 -18.15 -9.23
CA SER A 177 0.19 -17.02 -9.34
C SER A 177 0.20 -16.37 -10.73
N GLU A 178 0.19 -17.17 -11.81
CA GLU A 178 0.25 -16.65 -13.18
C GLU A 178 -1.03 -15.89 -13.54
N ILE A 179 -2.23 -16.42 -13.25
CA ILE A 179 -3.47 -15.69 -13.54
C ILE A 179 -3.59 -14.43 -12.69
N ILE A 180 -3.20 -14.47 -11.41
CA ILE A 180 -3.21 -13.27 -10.56
C ILE A 180 -2.30 -12.19 -11.14
N LYS A 181 -1.08 -12.57 -11.55
CA LYS A 181 -0.14 -11.66 -12.20
C LYS A 181 -0.70 -11.07 -13.50
N LYS A 182 -1.40 -11.87 -14.30
CA LYS A 182 -2.02 -11.42 -15.56
C LYS A 182 -3.19 -10.48 -15.30
N LEU A 183 -4.03 -10.77 -14.30
CA LEU A 183 -5.12 -9.90 -13.84
C LEU A 183 -4.61 -8.57 -13.30
N LYS A 184 -3.56 -8.58 -12.46
CA LYS A 184 -2.90 -7.35 -11.98
C LYS A 184 -2.38 -6.49 -13.14
N ASN A 185 -1.70 -7.10 -14.11
CA ASN A 185 -1.21 -6.38 -15.30
C ASN A 185 -2.34 -5.90 -16.21
N PHE A 186 -3.46 -6.62 -16.24
CA PHE A 186 -4.64 -6.22 -16.98
C PHE A 186 -5.30 -5.00 -16.34
N ALA A 187 -5.56 -5.05 -15.04
CA ALA A 187 -6.03 -3.92 -14.25
C ALA A 187 -5.09 -2.71 -14.42
N PHE A 188 -3.77 -2.90 -14.30
CA PHE A 188 -2.77 -1.87 -14.56
C PHE A 188 -2.98 -1.13 -15.88
N ARG A 189 -3.17 -1.89 -16.97
CA ARG A 189 -3.27 -1.33 -18.32
C ARG A 189 -4.62 -0.70 -18.62
N LYS A 190 -5.70 -1.27 -18.09
CA LYS A 190 -7.07 -0.87 -18.42
C LYS A 190 -7.64 0.17 -17.49
N ILE A 191 -7.26 0.12 -16.21
CA ILE A 191 -7.89 0.91 -15.16
C ILE A 191 -6.98 2.08 -14.80
N TYR A 192 -5.80 1.83 -14.23
CA TYR A 192 -4.95 2.89 -13.68
C TYR A 192 -4.32 3.82 -14.73
N ARG A 193 -4.29 3.42 -16.01
CA ARG A 193 -3.85 4.30 -17.12
C ARG A 193 -4.95 5.23 -17.64
N ASP A 194 -6.12 5.21 -17.03
CA ASP A 194 -7.18 6.15 -17.38
C ASP A 194 -6.74 7.60 -17.14
N VAL A 195 -7.10 8.49 -18.07
CA VAL A 195 -6.70 9.89 -18.06
C VAL A 195 -7.19 10.62 -16.80
N SER A 196 -8.35 10.23 -16.25
CA SER A 196 -8.86 10.83 -15.02
C SER A 196 -7.99 10.48 -13.82
N ILE A 197 -7.49 9.25 -13.74
CA ILE A 197 -6.59 8.79 -12.67
C ILE A 197 -5.24 9.48 -12.79
N LEU A 198 -4.66 9.56 -13.99
CA LEU A 198 -3.38 10.24 -14.21
C LEU A 198 -3.44 11.73 -13.83
N LYS A 199 -4.56 12.42 -14.12
CA LYS A 199 -4.75 13.81 -13.70
C LYS A 199 -4.80 13.96 -12.18
N LEU A 200 -5.42 13.00 -11.47
CA LEU A 200 -5.46 12.99 -10.01
C LEU A 200 -4.07 12.78 -9.41
N GLU A 201 -3.26 11.87 -9.98
CA GLU A 201 -1.88 11.64 -9.54
C GLU A 201 -1.00 12.90 -9.71
N ILE A 202 -1.08 13.56 -10.87
CA ILE A 202 -0.34 14.81 -11.13
C ILE A 202 -0.78 15.92 -10.17
N MET A 203 -2.09 16.06 -9.93
CA MET A 203 -2.62 17.02 -8.96
C MET A 203 -2.11 16.73 -7.55
N GLY A 204 -2.11 15.46 -7.13
CA GLY A 204 -1.58 15.04 -5.84
C GLY A 204 -0.10 15.38 -5.69
N ASN A 205 0.71 15.10 -6.71
CA ASN A 205 2.13 15.44 -6.72
C ASN A 205 2.38 16.95 -6.54
N GLU A 206 1.64 17.79 -7.27
CA GLU A 206 1.74 19.25 -7.14
C GLU A 206 1.39 19.74 -5.72
N ILE A 207 0.29 19.22 -5.15
CA ILE A 207 -0.16 19.56 -3.81
C ILE A 207 0.89 19.15 -2.76
N LEU A 208 1.41 17.93 -2.86
CA LEU A 208 2.44 17.42 -1.94
C LEU A 208 3.73 18.22 -2.04
N GLN A 209 4.18 18.54 -3.26
CA GLN A 209 5.37 19.38 -3.46
C GLN A 209 5.20 20.76 -2.84
N PHE A 210 4.05 21.41 -3.03
CA PHE A 210 3.75 22.69 -2.40
C PHE A 210 3.77 22.61 -0.88
N PHE A 211 3.12 21.60 -0.29
CA PHE A 211 3.11 21.44 1.16
C PHE A 211 4.50 21.16 1.73
N LEU A 212 5.27 20.26 1.11
CA LEU A 212 6.62 19.98 1.56
C LEU A 212 7.50 21.23 1.48
N ASP A 213 7.45 22.00 0.38
CA ASP A 213 8.20 23.25 0.25
C ASP A 213 7.86 24.25 1.39
N LYS A 214 6.57 24.50 1.63
CA LYS A 214 6.13 25.50 2.62
C LYS A 214 6.32 25.06 4.06
N PHE A 215 5.90 23.85 4.40
CA PHE A 215 5.96 23.37 5.79
C PHE A 215 7.39 23.02 6.20
N VAL A 216 8.22 22.43 5.33
CA VAL A 216 9.64 22.18 5.65
C VAL A 216 10.36 23.50 5.89
N ASN A 217 10.17 24.50 5.03
CA ASN A 217 10.78 25.82 5.23
C ASN A 217 10.41 26.44 6.59
N ALA A 218 9.16 26.28 7.02
CA ALA A 218 8.69 26.82 8.29
C ALA A 218 9.24 26.07 9.51
N VAL A 219 9.30 24.72 9.47
CA VAL A 219 9.76 23.92 10.64
C VAL A 219 11.27 23.91 10.83
N LEU A 220 12.07 24.09 9.77
CA LEU A 220 13.54 24.00 9.88
C LEU A 220 14.09 25.01 10.90
N TYR A 221 13.51 26.22 10.93
CA TYR A 221 13.89 27.30 11.84
C TYR A 221 13.02 27.38 13.10
N PHE A 222 12.02 26.50 13.23
CA PHE A 222 11.21 26.43 14.45
C PHE A 222 12.11 26.13 15.65
N ASP A 223 11.72 26.66 16.83
CA ASP A 223 12.37 26.47 18.13
C ASP A 223 13.91 26.60 18.14
N SER A 224 14.46 27.30 17.16
CA SER A 224 15.90 27.51 17.04
C SER A 224 16.35 28.71 17.86
N GLU A 225 17.51 28.60 18.49
CA GLU A 225 18.14 29.71 19.21
C GLU A 225 18.79 30.72 18.24
N ASN A 226 19.19 30.28 17.06
CA ASN A 226 19.98 31.08 16.11
C ASN A 226 19.14 31.75 15.02
N TYR A 227 17.87 31.38 14.87
CA TYR A 227 17.02 31.85 13.79
C TYR A 227 15.69 32.38 14.31
N LYS A 228 15.30 33.54 13.79
CA LYS A 228 13.97 34.11 14.01
C LYS A 228 13.09 33.80 12.81
N LEU A 229 11.93 33.23 13.06
CA LEU A 229 10.91 32.97 12.05
C LEU A 229 10.39 34.29 11.46
N ASP A 230 10.13 34.29 10.16
CA ASP A 230 9.37 35.37 9.53
C ASP A 230 7.86 35.21 9.76
N ALA A 231 7.10 36.28 9.49
CA ALA A 231 5.66 36.31 9.72
C ALA A 231 4.85 35.31 8.88
N ILE A 232 5.41 34.81 7.77
CA ILE A 232 4.76 33.79 6.93
C ILE A 232 5.06 32.39 7.51
N GLN A 233 6.29 32.13 7.91
CA GLN A 233 6.69 30.89 8.57
C GLN A 233 5.91 30.67 9.87
N GLU A 234 5.74 31.71 10.69
CA GLU A 234 4.92 31.64 11.91
C GLU A 234 3.47 31.22 11.60
N LYS A 235 2.89 31.74 10.51
CA LYS A 235 1.53 31.38 10.08
C LYS A 235 1.46 29.93 9.61
N TYR A 236 2.44 29.45 8.84
CA TYR A 236 2.50 28.04 8.43
C TYR A 236 2.62 27.10 9.63
N LEU A 237 3.47 27.42 10.61
CA LEU A 237 3.57 26.66 11.85
C LEU A 237 2.25 26.63 12.63
N ALA A 238 1.51 27.75 12.64
CA ALA A 238 0.21 27.83 13.30
C ALA A 238 -0.86 26.94 12.66
N LEU A 239 -0.68 26.51 11.41
CA LEU A 239 -1.58 25.56 10.73
C LEU A 239 -1.31 24.10 11.13
N ILE A 240 -0.09 23.79 11.59
CA ILE A 240 0.26 22.43 12.01
C ILE A 240 -0.52 22.08 13.29
N SER A 241 -1.11 20.88 13.32
CA SER A 241 -1.92 20.46 14.45
C SER A 241 -1.11 20.46 15.75
N LYS A 242 -1.76 20.89 16.85
CA LYS A 242 -1.14 20.92 18.18
C LYS A 242 -0.65 19.54 18.64
N ASN A 243 -1.31 18.47 18.18
CA ASN A 243 -0.91 17.11 18.51
C ASN A 243 0.44 16.75 17.88
N HIS A 244 0.65 17.08 16.60
CA HIS A 244 1.95 16.83 15.95
C HIS A 244 3.06 17.67 16.60
N LEU A 245 2.81 18.96 16.87
CA LEU A 245 3.76 19.82 17.58
C LEU A 245 4.09 19.30 18.99
N SER A 246 3.10 18.74 19.70
CA SER A 246 3.34 18.13 21.01
C SER A 246 4.19 16.87 20.92
N ASN A 247 3.98 16.03 19.90
CA ASN A 247 4.80 14.84 19.68
C ASN A 247 6.24 15.21 19.33
N TYR A 248 6.41 16.19 18.43
CA TYR A 248 7.73 16.77 18.11
C TYR A 248 8.46 17.20 19.39
N LYS A 249 7.83 18.06 20.21
CA LYS A 249 8.46 18.58 21.44
C LYS A 249 8.88 17.48 22.42
N LYS A 250 8.12 16.38 22.49
CA LYS A 250 8.49 15.23 23.33
C LYS A 250 9.67 14.46 22.73
N ALA A 251 9.67 14.26 21.41
CA ALA A 251 10.73 13.54 20.70
C ALA A 251 12.05 14.32 20.66
N SER A 252 11.98 15.66 20.65
CA SER A 252 13.13 16.55 20.57
C SER A 252 13.61 17.11 21.92
N ASP A 253 12.99 16.71 23.02
CA ASP A 253 13.34 17.21 24.36
C ASP A 253 14.81 16.92 24.71
N GLY A 254 15.50 17.93 25.22
CA GLY A 254 16.93 17.86 25.55
C GLY A 254 17.91 17.76 24.38
N LYS A 255 17.44 17.70 23.12
CA LYS A 255 18.30 17.68 21.92
C LYS A 255 18.80 19.07 21.55
N LYS A 256 19.99 19.16 20.95
CA LYS A 256 20.50 20.39 20.33
C LYS A 256 19.82 20.65 18.99
N ASP A 257 19.78 21.90 18.53
CA ASP A 257 19.10 22.30 17.28
C ASP A 257 19.48 21.43 16.06
N GLU A 258 20.75 21.08 15.93
CA GLU A 258 21.28 20.24 14.84
C GLU A 258 20.70 18.81 14.86
N GLU A 259 20.49 18.26 16.06
CA GLU A 259 19.95 16.91 16.26
C GLU A 259 18.44 16.86 16.04
N LYS A 260 17.75 18.01 16.19
CA LYS A 260 16.30 18.13 15.98
C LYS A 260 15.90 18.13 14.51
N ILE A 261 16.83 18.26 13.56
CA ILE A 261 16.50 18.34 12.12
C ILE A 261 15.67 17.13 11.69
N TYR A 262 16.04 15.93 12.14
CA TYR A 262 15.27 14.72 11.86
C TYR A 262 13.84 14.82 12.39
N ASP A 263 13.65 15.23 13.65
CA ASP A 263 12.32 15.35 14.27
C ASP A 263 11.48 16.45 13.60
N LYS A 264 12.11 17.54 13.13
CA LYS A 264 11.45 18.63 12.39
C LYS A 264 10.93 18.14 11.03
N LEU A 265 11.73 17.37 10.31
CA LEU A 265 11.30 16.80 9.03
C LEU A 265 10.22 15.73 9.23
N LEU A 266 10.34 14.90 10.27
CA LEU A 266 9.33 13.92 10.63
C LEU A 266 8.00 14.58 11.02
N LEU A 267 8.04 15.69 11.76
CA LEU A 267 6.84 16.51 12.07
C LEU A 267 6.06 16.89 10.80
N VAL A 268 6.76 17.32 9.74
CA VAL A 268 6.10 17.67 8.47
C VAL A 268 5.59 16.42 7.76
N ALA A 269 6.36 15.34 7.74
CA ALA A 269 5.92 14.07 7.16
C ALA A 269 4.65 13.55 7.84
N ASP A 270 4.59 13.56 9.18
CA ASP A 270 3.41 13.16 9.96
C ASP A 270 2.22 14.06 9.68
N TYR A 271 2.42 15.37 9.62
CA TYR A 271 1.33 16.32 9.38
C TYR A 271 0.76 16.19 7.97
N VAL A 272 1.62 16.10 6.95
CA VAL A 272 1.21 16.00 5.54
C VAL A 272 0.61 14.62 5.23
N SER A 273 1.22 13.53 5.72
CA SER A 273 0.68 12.18 5.52
C SER A 273 -0.61 11.92 6.30
N GLY A 274 -0.85 12.65 7.39
CA GLY A 274 -2.11 12.60 8.15
C GLY A 274 -3.29 13.29 7.48
N MET A 275 -3.10 13.98 6.34
CA MET A 275 -4.17 14.65 5.61
C MET A 275 -4.98 13.66 4.77
N THR A 276 -6.29 13.85 4.71
CA THR A 276 -7.11 13.23 3.67
C THR A 276 -6.99 14.01 2.36
N ASP A 277 -7.20 13.36 1.21
CA ASP A 277 -7.16 14.00 -0.11
C ASP A 277 -8.07 15.25 -0.19
N GLY A 278 -9.27 15.16 0.37
CA GLY A 278 -10.22 16.27 0.41
C GLY A 278 -9.73 17.44 1.26
N TYR A 279 -9.09 17.16 2.40
CA TYR A 279 -8.48 18.18 3.25
C TYR A 279 -7.28 18.83 2.54
N ALA A 280 -6.37 18.02 2.01
CA ALA A 280 -5.17 18.46 1.30
C ALA A 280 -5.53 19.38 0.12
N LYS A 281 -6.49 18.96 -0.72
CA LYS A 281 -6.96 19.76 -1.86
C LYS A 281 -7.57 21.09 -1.43
N ARG A 282 -8.40 21.09 -0.38
CA ARG A 282 -9.01 22.33 0.13
C ARG A 282 -7.95 23.28 0.69
N LEU A 283 -7.07 22.79 1.55
CA LEU A 283 -6.02 23.60 2.16
C LEU A 283 -5.08 24.18 1.09
N TYR A 284 -4.68 23.38 0.09
CA TYR A 284 -3.87 23.86 -1.03
C TYR A 284 -4.53 25.04 -1.76
N ARG A 285 -5.83 24.93 -2.05
CA ARG A 285 -6.62 25.97 -2.70
C ARG A 285 -6.73 27.25 -1.88
N GLU A 286 -7.03 27.12 -0.58
CA GLU A 286 -7.11 28.23 0.36
C GLU A 286 -5.77 28.99 0.44
N LEU A 287 -4.65 28.27 0.52
CA LEU A 287 -3.32 28.87 0.62
C LEU A 287 -2.81 29.47 -0.70
N ARG A 288 -3.29 28.98 -1.85
CA ARG A 288 -2.99 29.54 -3.17
C ARG A 288 -3.96 30.64 -3.61
N GLY A 289 -5.08 30.82 -2.90
CA GLY A 289 -6.12 31.81 -3.21
C GLY A 289 -6.95 31.47 -4.46
N ILE A 290 -7.29 30.19 -4.68
CA ILE A 290 -8.02 29.68 -5.88
C ILE A 290 -9.24 28.79 -5.56
#